data_AF-A0A1Y2U4D8-F1
#
_entry.id   AF-A0A1Y2U4D8-F1
#
_cell.length_a   1.000
_cell.length_b   1.000
_cell.length_c   1.000
_cell.angle_alpha   90.00
_cell.angle_beta   90.00
_cell.angle_gamma   90.00
#
_symmetry.space_group_name_H-M   'P 1'
#
loop_
_entity.id
_entity.type
_entity.pdbx_description
1 polymer ?
#
loop_
_entity_poly.entity_id
_entity_poly.type
_entity_poly.pdbx_seq_one_letter_code
_entity_poly.pdbx_strand_id
1 'polypeptide(L)'
;MVLLDIWNISSRLSRGNPLKLSIEHDVYNNRYVTSLQQELLNGKVVFVSLDVHAWDIDQDKITDIGVSIWHPRTPDGLNMLSYHWQIKDNMFLKNRYVPNEPYIFTFGNTEVVSQNQIAAILNDVFEYSSRLGRMIIVGHDIHSTVRLLAGHWKPESVTFLDTEKIFQIQHRCPEKVPLKTALNTTSRVRYIESLLNNAGNDARFIIYLLQTQFIDARSEGDDSEKVTSFPKEFQT
;
A
#
# COMPACT_ATOMS: atom_id res chain seq x y z
N MET A 1 16.06 -24.16 -3.74
CA MET A 1 14.83 -23.98 -2.95
C MET A 1 15.27 -23.62 -1.54
N VAL A 2 15.35 -22.34 -1.23
CA VAL A 2 15.73 -21.84 0.11
C VAL A 2 14.58 -20.95 0.56
N LEU A 3 13.69 -21.51 1.37
CA LEU A 3 12.76 -20.75 2.19
C LEU A 3 13.62 -20.06 3.27
N LEU A 4 13.80 -18.75 3.16
CA LEU A 4 14.37 -17.98 4.26
C LEU A 4 13.28 -17.82 5.31
N ASP A 5 13.35 -18.65 6.35
CA ASP A 5 12.59 -18.49 7.58
C ASP A 5 12.95 -17.15 8.23
N ILE A 6 12.05 -16.18 8.11
CA ILE A 6 12.11 -14.86 8.76
C ILE A 6 11.86 -14.98 10.29
N TRP A 7 11.63 -16.19 10.80
CA TRP A 7 11.05 -16.47 12.12
C TRP A 7 12.00 -16.47 13.33
N ASN A 8 13.18 -15.83 13.29
CA ASN A 8 14.15 -15.99 14.39
C ASN A 8 14.84 -14.72 14.91
N ILE A 9 14.09 -13.64 15.16
CA ILE A 9 14.67 -12.38 15.68
C ILE A 9 14.02 -11.96 17.01
N SER A 10 14.49 -12.61 18.09
CA SER A 10 14.40 -12.09 19.45
C SER A 10 15.80 -11.67 19.93
N SER A 11 16.30 -10.56 19.41
CA SER A 11 17.26 -9.68 20.12
C SER A 11 17.71 -8.57 19.19
N ARG A 12 17.41 -7.32 19.58
CA ARG A 12 18.32 -6.14 19.56
C ARG A 12 17.48 -4.86 19.63
N LEU A 13 17.60 -4.16 20.75
CA LEU A 13 17.11 -2.81 20.93
C LEU A 13 18.27 -1.85 20.70
N SER A 14 18.12 -0.88 19.81
CA SER A 14 18.91 0.35 19.86
C SER A 14 18.05 1.55 19.48
N ARG A 15 18.16 2.59 20.32
CA ARG A 15 17.43 3.86 20.27
C ARG A 15 17.89 4.71 19.08
N GLY A 16 16.93 5.31 18.36
CA GLY A 16 17.13 6.34 17.34
C GLY A 16 16.42 7.65 17.72
N ASN A 17 16.99 8.78 17.30
CA ASN A 17 16.52 10.15 17.58
C ASN A 17 15.26 10.53 16.78
N PRO A 18 14.43 11.48 17.24
CA PRO A 18 13.21 11.86 16.53
C PRO A 18 13.52 12.78 15.33
N LEU A 19 13.07 12.41 14.13
CA LEU A 19 13.22 13.21 12.92
C LEU A 19 11.95 13.28 12.04
N LYS A 20 11.92 14.35 11.23
CA LYS A 20 10.82 14.98 10.49
C LYS A 20 10.03 14.04 9.55
N LEU A 21 8.70 14.08 9.67
CA LEU A 21 7.75 13.59 8.65
C LEU A 21 7.75 14.57 7.47
N SER A 22 8.28 14.18 6.31
CA SER A 22 8.07 14.93 5.05
C SER A 22 6.97 14.25 4.26
N ILE A 23 5.75 14.75 4.41
CA ILE A 23 4.63 14.35 3.58
C ILE A 23 4.66 15.27 2.34
N GLU A 24 4.99 14.73 1.18
CA GLU A 24 4.93 15.47 -0.09
C GLU A 24 3.48 15.51 -0.58
N HIS A 25 2.67 16.45 -0.08
CA HIS A 25 1.27 16.64 -0.52
C HIS A 25 1.14 17.19 -1.96
N ASP A 26 2.19 17.82 -2.51
CA ASP A 26 2.12 18.56 -3.79
C ASP A 26 2.80 17.86 -4.99
N VAL A 27 3.25 16.61 -4.85
CA VAL A 27 4.10 15.96 -5.87
C VAL A 27 3.33 14.97 -6.76
N TYR A 28 2.07 14.64 -6.41
CA TYR A 28 1.28 13.72 -7.21
C TYR A 28 0.91 14.32 -8.57
N ASN A 29 1.60 13.84 -9.60
CA ASN A 29 1.26 14.05 -11.01
C ASN A 29 1.74 12.83 -11.82
N ASN A 30 1.25 12.69 -13.05
CA ASN A 30 1.60 11.55 -13.89
C ASN A 30 3.10 11.41 -14.15
N ARG A 31 3.88 12.51 -14.16
CA ARG A 31 5.34 12.44 -14.32
C ARG A 31 6.00 11.78 -13.10
N TYR A 32 5.58 12.15 -11.89
CA TYR A 32 6.07 11.52 -10.66
C TYR A 32 5.68 10.03 -10.58
N VAL A 33 4.43 9.71 -10.90
CA VAL A 33 3.94 8.32 -10.95
C VAL A 33 4.75 7.50 -11.97
N THR A 34 5.02 8.06 -13.16
CA THR A 34 5.85 7.41 -14.19
C THR A 34 7.31 7.25 -13.75
N SER A 35 7.91 8.22 -13.05
CA SER A 35 9.28 8.08 -12.56
C SER A 35 9.41 6.98 -11.52
N LEU A 36 8.42 6.85 -10.62
CA LEU A 36 8.39 5.76 -9.64
C LEU A 36 8.28 4.38 -10.30
N GLN A 37 7.48 4.25 -11.36
CA GLN A 37 7.43 3.01 -12.14
C GLN A 37 8.78 2.67 -12.78
N GLN A 38 9.49 3.67 -13.34
CA GLN A 38 10.82 3.44 -13.91
C GLN A 38 11.83 3.02 -12.84
N GLU A 39 11.78 3.61 -11.64
CA GLU A 39 12.61 3.15 -10.53
C GLU A 39 12.31 1.69 -10.14
N LEU A 40 11.05 1.27 -10.20
CA LEU A 40 10.67 -0.12 -9.91
C LEU A 40 11.22 -1.08 -10.94
N LEU A 41 11.06 -0.77 -12.23
CA LEU A 41 11.59 -1.59 -13.32
C LEU A 41 13.11 -1.73 -13.26
N ASN A 42 13.79 -0.70 -12.73
CA ASN A 42 15.24 -0.71 -12.49
C ASN A 42 15.64 -1.36 -11.15
N GLY A 43 14.69 -1.89 -10.38
CA GLY A 43 14.94 -2.52 -9.08
C GLY A 43 15.47 -1.56 -8.01
N LYS A 44 15.16 -0.26 -8.12
CA LYS A 44 15.63 0.79 -7.20
C LYS A 44 14.64 1.07 -6.07
N VAL A 45 13.36 0.82 -6.29
CA VAL A 45 12.28 1.11 -5.34
C VAL A 45 11.51 -0.17 -5.02
N VAL A 46 11.02 -0.26 -3.78
CA VAL A 46 10.16 -1.33 -3.27
C VAL A 46 8.88 -0.66 -2.79
N PHE A 47 7.73 -1.15 -3.25
CA PHE A 47 6.44 -0.69 -2.72
C PHE A 47 5.99 -1.63 -1.63
N VAL A 48 5.58 -1.07 -0.49
CA VAL A 48 5.01 -1.84 0.61
C VAL A 48 3.65 -1.26 0.91
N SER A 49 2.59 -1.91 0.45
CA SER A 49 1.25 -1.50 0.81
C SER A 49 0.92 -1.89 2.25
N LEU A 50 0.13 -1.05 2.89
CA LEU A 50 -0.32 -1.21 4.26
C LEU A 50 -1.81 -0.87 4.34
N ASP A 51 -2.58 -1.78 4.91
CA ASP A 51 -3.97 -1.53 5.31
C ASP A 51 -4.19 -1.99 6.75
N VAL A 52 -5.01 -1.26 7.49
CA VAL A 52 -5.22 -1.49 8.92
C VAL A 52 -6.69 -1.29 9.24
N HIS A 53 -7.29 -2.30 9.87
CA HIS A 53 -8.66 -2.21 10.37
C HIS A 53 -8.64 -2.02 11.89
N ALA A 54 -9.57 -1.23 12.37
CA ALA A 54 -9.77 -0.97 13.78
C ALA A 54 -11.26 -1.08 14.12
N TRP A 55 -11.56 -1.26 15.41
CA TRP A 55 -12.92 -1.38 15.88
C TRP A 55 -13.68 -0.07 15.69
N ASP A 56 -14.86 -0.13 15.06
CA ASP A 56 -15.66 1.03 14.65
C ASP A 56 -16.11 1.96 15.79
N ILE A 57 -16.09 1.48 17.04
CA ILE A 57 -16.40 2.26 18.24
C ILE A 57 -15.16 2.92 18.86
N ASP A 58 -14.01 2.23 18.84
CA ASP A 58 -12.75 2.72 19.41
C ASP A 58 -11.59 2.38 18.47
N GLN A 59 -11.15 3.39 17.73
CA GLN A 59 -10.13 3.28 16.69
C GLN A 59 -8.71 3.04 17.23
N ASP A 60 -8.50 3.10 18.55
CA ASP A 60 -7.24 2.66 19.17
C ASP A 60 -7.16 1.12 19.24
N LYS A 61 -8.27 0.42 19.04
CA LYS A 61 -8.37 -1.05 19.01
C LYS A 61 -8.19 -1.58 17.60
N ILE A 62 -6.93 -1.75 17.19
CA ILE A 62 -6.58 -2.39 15.92
C ILE A 62 -7.04 -3.85 15.94
N THR A 63 -7.78 -4.28 14.92
CA THR A 63 -8.25 -5.67 14.80
C THR A 63 -7.44 -6.48 13.82
N ASP A 64 -7.02 -5.87 12.70
CA ASP A 64 -6.35 -6.56 11.60
C ASP A 64 -5.33 -5.63 10.94
N ILE A 65 -4.22 -6.21 10.47
CA ILE A 65 -3.15 -5.53 9.74
C ILE A 65 -2.83 -6.34 8.50
N GLY A 66 -2.83 -5.69 7.35
CA GLY A 66 -2.43 -6.27 6.08
C GLY A 66 -1.23 -5.54 5.49
N VAL A 67 -0.31 -6.32 4.92
CA VAL A 67 0.84 -5.79 4.20
C VAL A 67 1.02 -6.54 2.90
N SER A 68 1.36 -5.84 1.81
CA SER A 68 1.91 -6.48 0.61
C SER A 68 3.15 -5.76 0.09
N ILE A 69 4.21 -6.51 -0.18
CA ILE A 69 5.49 -6.03 -0.69
C ILE A 69 5.54 -6.32 -2.19
N TRP A 70 5.82 -5.32 -3.02
CA TRP A 70 5.99 -5.44 -4.46
C TRP A 70 7.41 -5.01 -4.88
N HIS A 71 8.17 -5.97 -5.42
CA HIS A 71 9.51 -5.74 -5.95
C HIS A 71 9.85 -6.80 -7.01
N PRO A 72 10.59 -6.49 -8.10
CA PRO A 72 10.98 -7.46 -9.14
C PRO A 72 11.87 -8.65 -8.68
N ARG A 73 12.22 -8.69 -7.39
CA ARG A 73 13.10 -9.72 -6.79
C ARG A 73 12.41 -10.48 -5.66
N THR A 74 11.10 -10.31 -5.46
CA THR A 74 10.44 -11.11 -4.41
C THR A 74 10.37 -12.59 -4.81
N PRO A 75 10.40 -13.51 -3.84
CA PRO A 75 10.59 -14.94 -4.10
C PRO A 75 9.41 -15.68 -4.75
N ASP A 76 8.22 -15.09 -4.77
CA ASP A 76 6.95 -15.75 -5.12
C ASP A 76 6.70 -15.91 -6.63
N GLY A 77 7.61 -15.43 -7.48
CA GLY A 77 7.48 -15.53 -8.95
C GLY A 77 6.39 -14.65 -9.56
N LEU A 78 5.51 -14.06 -8.74
CA LEU A 78 4.52 -13.03 -9.11
C LEU A 78 4.93 -11.62 -8.67
N ASN A 79 6.15 -11.49 -8.14
CA ASN A 79 6.75 -10.25 -7.65
C ASN A 79 6.07 -9.65 -6.40
N MET A 80 5.23 -10.38 -5.65
CA MET A 80 4.55 -9.85 -4.46
C MET A 80 4.43 -10.80 -3.25
N LEU A 81 4.96 -10.39 -2.09
CA LEU A 81 4.71 -11.07 -0.81
C LEU A 81 3.56 -10.40 -0.06
N SER A 82 2.67 -11.18 0.56
CA SER A 82 1.53 -10.65 1.31
C SER A 82 1.43 -11.29 2.69
N TYR A 83 1.09 -10.47 3.68
CA TYR A 83 0.94 -10.88 5.06
C TYR A 83 -0.38 -10.35 5.61
N HIS A 84 -0.96 -11.11 6.53
CA HIS A 84 -2.16 -10.73 7.24
C HIS A 84 -2.03 -11.14 8.71
N TRP A 85 -2.22 -10.18 9.61
CA TRP A 85 -2.18 -10.40 11.04
C TRP A 85 -3.49 -9.98 11.68
N GLN A 86 -4.02 -10.85 12.52
CA GLN A 86 -5.15 -10.55 13.40
C GLN A 86 -4.64 -10.25 14.81
N ILE A 87 -5.16 -9.18 15.42
CA ILE A 87 -4.74 -8.73 16.75
C ILE A 87 -5.52 -9.46 17.82
N LYS A 88 -4.85 -10.40 18.49
CA LYS A 88 -5.38 -11.29 19.53
C LYS A 88 -6.18 -10.56 20.60
N ASP A 89 -5.68 -9.41 21.06
CA ASP A 89 -6.27 -8.61 22.12
C ASP A 89 -7.66 -8.03 21.77
N ASN A 90 -7.99 -7.97 20.48
CA ASN A 90 -9.20 -7.32 19.96
C ASN A 90 -10.09 -8.27 19.15
N MET A 91 -9.75 -9.57 19.03
CA MET A 91 -10.49 -10.57 18.24
C MET A 91 -11.95 -10.76 18.65
N PHE A 92 -12.31 -10.43 19.90
CA PHE A 92 -13.69 -10.55 20.40
C PHE A 92 -14.57 -9.35 20.02
N LEU A 93 -13.98 -8.27 19.51
CA LEU A 93 -14.70 -7.07 19.08
C LEU A 93 -15.38 -7.32 17.73
N LYS A 94 -16.61 -6.82 17.61
CA LYS A 94 -17.39 -6.92 16.37
C LYS A 94 -17.72 -5.52 15.88
N ASN A 95 -17.36 -5.25 14.63
CA ASN A 95 -17.77 -4.06 13.93
C ASN A 95 -19.28 -4.12 13.61
N ARG A 96 -19.94 -2.97 13.70
CA ARG A 96 -21.36 -2.78 13.36
C ARG A 96 -21.56 -2.57 11.86
N TYR A 97 -20.61 -1.93 11.18
CA TYR A 97 -20.76 -1.48 9.79
C TYR A 97 -20.08 -2.38 8.77
N VAL A 98 -18.85 -2.80 9.03
CA VAL A 98 -18.06 -3.66 8.13
C VAL A 98 -17.59 -4.87 8.94
N PRO A 99 -18.16 -6.07 8.72
CA PRO A 99 -17.74 -7.28 9.43
C PRO A 99 -16.24 -7.55 9.23
N ASN A 100 -15.56 -7.94 10.31
CA ASN A 100 -14.20 -8.41 10.23
C ASN A 100 -14.22 -9.85 9.73
N GLU A 101 -13.68 -10.10 8.55
CA GLU A 101 -13.59 -11.43 7.93
C GLU A 101 -12.12 -11.86 7.85
N PRO A 102 -11.47 -12.22 8.97
CA PRO A 102 -10.04 -12.55 8.98
C PRO A 102 -9.72 -13.87 8.25
N TYR A 103 -10.73 -14.72 8.03
CA TYR A 103 -10.57 -16.07 7.50
C TYR A 103 -10.57 -16.15 5.96
N ILE A 104 -10.84 -15.03 5.27
CA ILE A 104 -10.90 -14.98 3.81
C ILE A 104 -9.59 -14.50 3.16
N PHE A 105 -8.51 -14.39 3.93
CA PHE A 105 -7.21 -14.02 3.36
C PHE A 105 -6.74 -15.10 2.37
N THR A 106 -6.48 -14.70 1.11
CA THR A 106 -6.20 -15.67 0.02
C THR A 106 -4.74 -15.76 -0.40
N PHE A 107 -3.87 -14.91 0.14
CA PHE A 107 -2.47 -14.79 -0.31
C PHE A 107 -1.47 -15.41 0.67
N GLY A 108 -1.94 -16.20 1.64
CA GLY A 108 -1.14 -16.84 2.66
C GLY A 108 -2.01 -17.30 3.84
N ASN A 109 -1.42 -17.33 5.03
CA ASN A 109 -2.14 -17.61 6.28
C ASN A 109 -2.35 -16.32 7.07
N THR A 110 -3.48 -16.24 7.77
CA THR A 110 -3.71 -15.23 8.81
C THR A 110 -2.96 -15.65 10.07
N GLU A 111 -2.03 -14.81 10.51
CA GLU A 111 -1.28 -15.03 11.75
C GLU A 111 -1.95 -14.27 12.90
N VAL A 112 -1.94 -14.86 14.11
CA VAL A 112 -2.50 -14.21 15.30
C VAL A 112 -1.37 -13.65 16.15
N VAL A 113 -1.38 -12.35 16.39
CA VAL A 113 -0.34 -11.63 17.14
C VAL A 113 -0.94 -10.77 18.23
N SER A 114 -0.17 -10.49 19.27
CA SER A 114 -0.57 -9.57 20.34
C SER A 114 -0.34 -8.11 19.90
N GLN A 115 -1.13 -7.19 20.40
CA GLN A 115 -1.08 -5.77 20.05
C GLN A 115 0.31 -5.15 20.31
N ASN A 116 1.00 -5.59 21.36
CA ASN A 116 2.36 -5.16 21.67
C ASN A 116 3.42 -5.62 20.65
N GLN A 117 3.08 -6.53 19.74
CA GLN A 117 3.97 -7.01 18.67
C GLN A 117 3.83 -6.17 17.39
N ILE A 118 2.81 -5.30 17.27
CA ILE A 118 2.54 -4.50 16.06
C ILE A 118 3.78 -3.74 15.59
N ALA A 119 4.48 -3.04 16.50
CA ALA A 119 5.67 -2.29 16.14
C ALA A 119 6.79 -3.20 15.59
N ALA A 120 7.00 -4.36 16.23
CA ALA A 120 8.06 -5.29 15.84
C ALA A 120 7.79 -5.87 14.45
N ILE A 121 6.58 -6.37 14.20
CA ILE A 121 6.23 -6.98 12.90
C ILE A 121 6.35 -5.97 11.75
N LEU A 122 5.91 -4.73 11.95
CA LEU A 122 6.00 -3.69 10.93
C LEU A 122 7.45 -3.29 10.70
N ASN A 123 8.26 -3.16 11.75
CA ASN A 123 9.68 -2.86 11.61
C ASN A 123 10.43 -3.97 10.87
N ASP A 124 10.14 -5.24 11.13
CA ASP A 124 10.77 -6.37 10.45
C ASP A 124 10.45 -6.37 8.94
N VAL A 125 9.18 -6.16 8.59
CA VAL A 125 8.73 -6.01 7.19
C VAL A 125 9.47 -4.86 6.51
N PHE A 126 9.53 -3.70 7.16
CA PHE A 126 10.11 -2.50 6.58
C PHE A 126 11.64 -2.56 6.51
N GLU A 127 12.30 -3.20 7.47
CA GLU A 127 13.74 -3.47 7.42
C GLU A 127 14.06 -4.43 6.27
N TYR A 128 13.30 -5.52 6.14
CA TYR A 128 13.43 -6.44 5.00
C TYR A 128 13.26 -5.71 3.66
N SER A 129 12.20 -4.90 3.54
CA SER A 129 11.89 -4.15 2.32
C SER A 129 12.95 -3.11 1.99
N SER A 130 13.49 -2.42 2.99
CA SER A 130 14.55 -1.41 2.81
C SER A 130 15.88 -2.02 2.33
N ARG A 131 16.13 -3.31 2.61
CA ARG A 131 17.29 -4.04 2.06
C ARG A 131 17.11 -4.39 0.59
N LEU A 132 15.87 -4.42 0.08
CA LEU A 132 15.57 -4.68 -1.33
C LEU A 132 15.70 -3.43 -2.21
N GLY A 133 15.55 -2.23 -1.65
CA GLY A 133 15.62 -0.96 -2.37
C GLY A 133 15.07 0.21 -1.55
N ARG A 134 14.95 1.39 -2.16
CA ARG A 134 14.27 2.54 -1.53
C ARG A 134 12.82 2.17 -1.26
N MET A 135 12.42 2.13 0.00
CA MET A 135 11.07 1.72 0.39
C MET A 135 10.09 2.88 0.27
N ILE A 136 8.92 2.61 -0.32
CA ILE A 136 7.77 3.52 -0.35
C ILE A 136 6.56 2.78 0.23
N ILE A 137 5.97 3.34 1.29
CA ILE A 137 4.76 2.81 1.89
C ILE A 137 3.57 3.29 1.07
N VAL A 138 2.72 2.34 0.66
CA VAL A 138 1.56 2.61 -0.20
C VAL A 138 0.29 2.39 0.60
N GLY A 139 -0.71 3.25 0.42
CA GLY A 139 -2.04 3.00 0.96
C GLY A 139 -3.13 3.55 0.04
N HIS A 140 -4.36 3.36 0.47
CA HIS A 140 -5.53 3.99 -0.12
C HIS A 140 -6.19 4.81 0.98
N ASP A 141 -5.96 6.13 0.99
CA ASP A 141 -6.07 6.99 2.18
C ASP A 141 -5.03 6.62 3.25
N ILE A 142 -3.74 6.59 2.86
CA ILE A 142 -2.62 6.16 3.73
C ILE A 142 -2.53 7.01 5.01
N HIS A 143 -3.01 8.24 4.98
CA HIS A 143 -3.06 9.10 6.15
C HIS A 143 -3.97 8.56 7.25
N SER A 144 -5.15 8.04 6.87
CA SER A 144 -6.06 7.40 7.81
C SER A 144 -5.42 6.14 8.41
N THR A 145 -4.80 5.30 7.58
CA THR A 145 -4.07 4.10 8.03
C THR A 145 -2.95 4.42 9.04
N VAL A 146 -2.09 5.40 8.73
CA VAL A 146 -0.99 5.80 9.62
C VAL A 146 -1.51 6.42 10.92
N ARG A 147 -2.65 7.12 10.88
CA ARG A 147 -3.29 7.67 12.08
C ARG A 147 -3.74 6.57 13.03
N LEU A 148 -4.31 5.48 12.53
CA LEU A 148 -4.71 4.31 13.34
C LEU A 148 -3.50 3.69 14.06
N LEU A 149 -2.34 3.70 13.42
CA LEU A 149 -1.12 3.14 13.99
C LEU A 149 -0.38 4.08 14.94
N ALA A 150 -0.74 5.36 15.05
CA ALA A 150 0.08 6.35 15.76
C ALA A 150 0.37 6.03 17.25
N GLY A 151 -0.51 5.27 17.90
CA GLY A 151 -0.34 4.77 19.28
C GLY A 151 0.48 3.47 19.38
N HIS A 152 0.65 2.73 18.28
CA HIS A 152 1.22 1.38 18.23
C HIS A 152 2.55 1.32 17.49
N TRP A 153 2.74 2.17 16.49
CA TRP A 153 3.90 2.17 15.61
C TRP A 153 4.17 3.57 15.06
N LYS A 154 5.45 3.93 15.01
CA LYS A 154 5.91 5.22 14.49
C LYS A 154 7.12 4.97 13.57
N PRO A 155 6.94 5.04 12.24
CA PRO A 155 8.06 4.90 11.33
C PRO A 155 9.05 6.05 11.51
N GLU A 156 10.34 5.73 11.45
CA GLU A 156 11.38 6.72 11.23
C GLU A 156 11.56 6.93 9.72
N SER A 157 11.35 8.16 9.23
CA SER A 157 11.70 8.60 7.87
C SER A 157 11.20 7.69 6.72
N VAL A 158 9.90 7.68 6.47
CA VAL A 158 9.29 6.92 5.36
C VAL A 158 8.64 7.83 4.31
N THR A 159 8.74 7.45 3.05
CA THR A 159 7.98 8.06 1.95
C THR A 159 6.64 7.34 1.82
N PHE A 160 5.55 8.11 1.75
CA PHE A 160 4.21 7.59 1.52
C PHE A 160 3.75 7.84 0.09
N LEU A 161 2.95 6.91 -0.43
CA LEU A 161 2.26 7.02 -1.71
C LEU A 161 0.79 6.67 -1.53
N ASP A 162 -0.10 7.60 -1.88
CA ASP A 162 -1.53 7.43 -1.72
C ASP A 162 -2.22 7.12 -3.07
N THR A 163 -2.71 5.89 -3.22
CA THR A 163 -3.42 5.44 -4.42
C THR A 163 -4.78 6.11 -4.59
N GLU A 164 -5.42 6.57 -3.51
CA GLU A 164 -6.65 7.37 -3.61
C GLU A 164 -6.33 8.70 -4.30
N LYS A 165 -5.25 9.38 -3.88
CA LYS A 165 -4.83 10.66 -4.48
C LYS A 165 -4.45 10.51 -5.95
N ILE A 166 -3.71 9.46 -6.30
CA ILE A 166 -3.37 9.16 -7.69
C ILE A 166 -4.65 8.96 -8.51
N PHE A 167 -5.61 8.18 -8.00
CA PHE A 167 -6.89 7.94 -8.66
C PHE A 167 -7.66 9.24 -8.88
N GLN A 168 -7.77 10.08 -7.86
CA GLN A 168 -8.46 11.37 -7.92
C GLN A 168 -7.90 12.27 -9.03
N ILE A 169 -6.57 12.28 -9.20
CA ILE A 169 -5.90 13.05 -10.25
C ILE A 169 -6.17 12.47 -11.64
N GLN A 170 -5.94 11.17 -11.82
CA GLN A 170 -6.09 10.49 -13.12
C GLN A 170 -7.52 10.53 -13.64
N HIS A 171 -8.51 10.40 -12.75
CA HIS A 171 -9.92 10.43 -13.13
C HIS A 171 -10.60 11.78 -12.94
N ARG A 172 -9.85 12.83 -12.58
CA ARG A 172 -10.37 14.18 -12.28
C ARG A 172 -11.56 14.15 -11.31
N CYS A 173 -11.47 13.26 -10.31
CA CYS A 173 -12.49 13.02 -9.30
C CYS A 173 -11.99 13.59 -7.97
N PRO A 174 -12.44 14.76 -7.50
CA PRO A 174 -11.90 15.37 -6.29
C PRO A 174 -12.44 14.73 -4.99
N GLU A 175 -13.50 13.94 -5.09
CA GLU A 175 -14.16 13.31 -3.95
C GLU A 175 -13.39 12.08 -3.45
N LYS A 176 -13.58 11.74 -2.18
CA LYS A 176 -13.04 10.49 -1.64
C LYS A 176 -13.61 9.29 -2.39
N VAL A 177 -12.76 8.35 -2.75
CA VAL A 177 -13.15 7.15 -3.52
C VAL A 177 -12.79 5.94 -2.69
N PRO A 178 -13.73 5.03 -2.38
CA PRO A 178 -13.41 3.76 -1.73
C PRO A 178 -12.56 2.86 -2.63
N LEU A 179 -11.71 2.01 -2.03
CA LEU A 179 -10.85 1.08 -2.75
C LEU A 179 -11.64 0.23 -3.76
N LYS A 180 -12.79 -0.29 -3.34
CA LYS A 180 -13.73 -1.03 -4.19
C LYS A 180 -14.12 -0.25 -5.46
N THR A 181 -14.48 1.01 -5.30
CA THR A 181 -14.90 1.88 -6.41
C THR A 181 -13.73 2.14 -7.34
N ALA A 182 -12.53 2.39 -6.81
CA ALA A 182 -11.33 2.59 -7.61
C ALA A 182 -10.98 1.33 -8.41
N LEU A 183 -11.00 0.16 -7.78
CA LEU A 183 -10.77 -1.15 -8.43
C LEU A 183 -11.82 -1.47 -9.49
N ASN A 184 -13.10 -1.18 -9.25
CA ASN A 184 -14.17 -1.42 -10.22
C ASN A 184 -14.12 -0.46 -11.42
N THR A 185 -13.48 0.70 -11.26
CA THR A 185 -13.31 1.67 -12.34
C THR A 185 -12.23 1.22 -13.33
N THR A 186 -11.23 0.46 -12.87
CA THR A 186 -10.17 -0.07 -13.72
C THR A 186 -10.55 -1.43 -14.29
N SER A 187 -10.66 -1.53 -15.62
CA SER A 187 -10.98 -2.80 -16.32
C SER A 187 -9.84 -3.82 -16.31
N ARG A 188 -8.68 -3.47 -15.72
CA ARG A 188 -7.44 -4.23 -15.77
C ARG A 188 -7.21 -5.11 -14.54
N VAL A 189 -7.86 -4.81 -13.41
CA VAL A 189 -7.79 -5.66 -12.22
C VAL A 189 -8.97 -6.62 -12.20
N ARG A 190 -8.68 -7.92 -12.20
CA ARG A 190 -9.67 -8.93 -11.82
C ARG A 190 -9.46 -9.26 -10.36
N TYR A 191 -10.44 -8.96 -9.53
CA TYR A 191 -10.46 -9.35 -8.13
C TYR A 191 -11.85 -9.89 -7.78
N ILE A 192 -11.93 -10.65 -6.69
CA ILE A 192 -13.19 -11.17 -6.17
C ILE A 192 -13.65 -10.18 -5.11
N GLU A 193 -14.78 -9.50 -5.35
CA GLU A 193 -15.30 -8.46 -4.46
C GLU A 193 -15.51 -8.95 -3.02
N SER A 194 -15.92 -10.21 -2.85
CA SER A 194 -16.12 -10.81 -1.53
C SER A 194 -14.83 -11.01 -0.73
N LEU A 195 -13.65 -10.72 -1.30
CA LEU A 195 -12.36 -10.74 -0.62
C LEU A 195 -11.97 -9.39 -0.01
N LEU A 196 -12.71 -8.32 -0.32
CA LEU A 196 -12.56 -7.01 0.33
C LEU A 196 -12.97 -7.07 1.80
N ASN A 197 -12.53 -6.09 2.59
CA ASN A 197 -12.73 -6.02 4.05
C ASN A 197 -11.94 -7.11 4.81
N ASN A 198 -10.82 -7.52 4.21
CA ASN A 198 -9.77 -8.26 4.88
C ASN A 198 -8.49 -7.47 4.64
N ALA A 199 -7.88 -6.94 5.69
CA ALA A 199 -6.76 -6.00 5.57
C ALA A 199 -5.62 -6.57 4.70
N GLY A 200 -5.36 -7.88 4.77
CA GLY A 200 -4.33 -8.55 3.96
C GLY A 200 -4.66 -8.58 2.47
N ASN A 201 -5.90 -8.91 2.13
CA ASN A 201 -6.38 -8.85 0.74
C ASN A 201 -6.43 -7.40 0.24
N ASP A 202 -6.90 -6.46 1.05
CA ASP A 202 -6.99 -5.04 0.72
C ASP A 202 -5.60 -4.47 0.43
N ALA A 203 -4.60 -4.77 1.27
CA ALA A 203 -3.20 -4.41 1.01
C ALA A 203 -2.71 -4.97 -0.35
N ARG A 204 -3.04 -6.21 -0.71
CA ARG A 204 -2.68 -6.78 -2.02
C ARG A 204 -3.39 -6.06 -3.16
N PHE A 205 -4.67 -5.76 -3.01
CA PHE A 205 -5.44 -5.05 -4.04
C PHE A 205 -5.01 -3.59 -4.22
N ILE A 206 -4.51 -2.93 -3.18
CA ILE A 206 -3.87 -1.61 -3.30
C ILE A 206 -2.67 -1.66 -4.25
N ILE A 207 -1.87 -2.72 -4.22
CA ILE A 207 -0.77 -2.90 -5.18
C ILE A 207 -1.30 -3.14 -6.60
N TYR A 208 -2.37 -3.94 -6.77
CA TYR A 208 -2.99 -4.10 -8.10
C TYR A 208 -3.53 -2.78 -8.64
N LEU A 209 -4.14 -1.95 -7.79
CA LEU A 209 -4.57 -0.61 -8.18
C LEU A 209 -3.37 0.25 -8.59
N LEU A 210 -2.29 0.27 -7.80
CA LEU A 210 -1.08 1.02 -8.15
C LEU A 210 -0.49 0.56 -9.48
N GLN A 211 -0.48 -0.74 -9.76
CA GLN A 211 -0.05 -1.30 -11.04
C GLN A 211 -0.87 -0.77 -12.20
N THR A 212 -2.20 -0.65 -12.06
CA THR A 212 -3.02 -0.06 -13.13
C THR A 212 -2.79 1.43 -13.28
N GLN A 213 -2.65 2.16 -12.17
CA GLN A 213 -2.35 3.59 -12.19
C GLN A 213 -1.01 3.89 -12.88
N PHE A 214 -0.02 3.01 -12.73
CA PHE A 214 1.25 3.09 -13.48
C PHE A 214 1.08 2.86 -14.98
N ILE A 215 0.12 2.02 -15.39
CA ILE A 215 -0.18 1.82 -16.82
C ILE A 215 -0.89 3.07 -17.37
N ASP A 216 -1.90 3.56 -16.67
CA ASP A 216 -2.73 4.69 -17.13
C ASP A 216 -1.92 6.00 -17.21
N ALA A 217 -1.00 6.24 -16.25
CA ALA A 217 -0.08 7.37 -16.30
C ALA A 217 0.80 7.41 -17.56
N ARG A 218 1.17 6.24 -18.11
CA ARG A 218 1.93 6.15 -19.37
C ARG A 218 1.07 6.49 -20.57
N SER A 219 -0.17 6.01 -20.60
CA SER A 219 -1.10 6.27 -21.70
C SER A 219 -1.39 7.76 -21.86
N GLU A 220 -1.57 8.49 -20.76
CA GLU A 220 -1.79 9.94 -20.81
C GLU A 220 -0.53 10.74 -21.17
N GLY A 221 0.66 10.25 -20.80
CA GLY A 221 1.92 10.88 -21.17
C GLY A 221 2.21 10.81 -22.68
N ASP A 222 1.92 9.65 -23.29
CA ASP A 222 2.16 9.38 -24.72
C ASP A 222 1.21 10.15 -25.64
N ASP A 223 0.00 10.47 -25.17
CA ASP A 223 -0.97 11.31 -25.89
C ASP A 223 -0.61 12.81 -25.83
N SER A 224 0.07 13.27 -24.78
CA SER A 224 0.48 14.66 -24.64
C SER A 224 1.63 15.08 -25.57
N GLU A 225 2.47 14.13 -26.02
CA GLU A 225 3.52 14.37 -27.01
C GLU A 225 3.01 14.36 -28.47
N LYS A 226 1.80 13.85 -28.73
CA LYS A 226 1.20 13.82 -30.07
C LYS A 226 0.42 15.07 -30.46
N VAL A 227 0.23 16.03 -29.55
CA VAL A 227 -0.62 17.23 -29.79
C VAL A 227 0.18 18.46 -30.25
N THR A 228 1.50 18.39 -30.43
CA THR A 228 2.30 19.56 -30.84
C THR A 228 2.51 19.76 -32.35
N SER A 229 1.77 19.07 -33.23
CA SER A 229 1.76 19.41 -34.66
C SER A 229 0.40 19.97 -35.09
N PHE A 230 0.18 21.26 -34.88
CA PHE A 230 -0.86 21.98 -35.61
C PHE A 230 -0.48 22.04 -37.10
N PRO A 231 -1.41 21.78 -38.03
CA PRO A 231 -1.17 22.01 -39.46
C PRO A 231 -0.88 23.49 -39.71
N LYS A 232 0.14 23.79 -40.53
CA LYS A 232 0.46 25.14 -41.02
C LYS A 232 -0.53 25.62 -42.08
N GLU A 233 -1.82 25.59 -41.78
CA GLU A 233 -2.83 26.26 -42.60
C GLU A 233 -3.55 27.24 -41.69
N PHE A 234 -3.74 28.48 -42.18
CA PHE A 234 -4.17 29.67 -41.44
C PHE A 234 -3.06 30.47 -40.72
N GLN A 235 -2.04 30.86 -41.50
CA GLN A 235 -1.48 32.22 -41.38
C GLN A 235 -1.64 32.91 -42.73
N THR A 236 -2.61 33.81 -42.79
CA THR A 236 -2.71 34.90 -43.79
C THR A 236 -2.76 36.20 -43.03
#